data_AF-A0A9D8MX24-F1
#
_entry.id   AF-A0A9D8MX24-F1
#
_cell.length_a   1.000
_cell.length_b   1.000
_cell.length_c   1.000
_cell.angle_alpha   90.00
_cell.angle_beta   90.00
_cell.angle_gamma   90.00
#
_symmetry.space_group_name_H-M   'P 1'
#
loop_
_entity.id
_entity.type
_entity.pdbx_description
1 polymer ?
#
loop_
_entity_poly.entity_id
_entity_poly.type
_entity_poly.pdbx_seq_one_letter_code
_entity_poly.pdbx_strand_id
1 'polypeptide(L)'
;LVAIIINAVAYKKLQGGKSGGTSVLGIVISVIAGVLMGCGFFALVSQGMAKNFVTPEAGTMTPYTALVVFSIGLVLSNFIWNSIVMIKPVRGEKVPFSDYFKGSFKTHIIGMLGGIIWNIGMSFSLLAAEKAGAALSYGLGQGATLVAALWGVFIWKEFKGAPKGTNTLLTAMFIFFLAGLGLLIYSKM
;
A
#
# COMPACT_ATOMS: atom_id res chain seq x y z
N LEU A 1 -1.32 15.08 1.78
CA LEU A 1 -0.35 15.50 0.74
C LEU A 1 0.89 16.18 1.33
N VAL A 2 0.72 17.25 2.12
CA VAL A 2 1.84 18.00 2.73
C VAL A 2 2.83 17.11 3.48
N ALA A 3 2.35 16.18 4.31
CA ALA A 3 3.21 15.24 5.02
C ALA A 3 4.08 14.36 4.09
N ILE A 4 3.53 13.92 2.95
CA ILE A 4 4.26 13.12 1.95
C ILE A 4 5.38 13.95 1.31
N ILE A 5 5.11 15.22 1.00
CA ILE A 5 6.10 16.14 0.46
C ILE A 5 7.23 16.38 1.47
N ILE A 6 6.89 16.60 2.74
CA ILE A 6 7.87 16.77 3.81
C ILE A 6 8.75 15.52 3.97
N ASN A 7 8.15 14.33 3.89
CA ASN A 7 8.91 13.07 3.92
C ASN A 7 9.88 12.96 2.72
N ALA A 8 9.41 13.28 1.51
CA ALA A 8 10.23 13.26 0.31
C ALA A 8 11.41 14.23 0.41
N VAL A 9 11.21 15.42 1.00
CA VAL A 9 12.29 16.38 1.27
C VAL A 9 13.26 15.86 2.32
N ALA A 10 12.78 15.24 3.40
CA ALA A 10 13.63 14.61 4.42
C ALA A 10 14.50 13.49 3.82
N TYR A 11 13.92 12.66 2.95
CA TYR A 11 14.64 11.59 2.25
C TYR A 11 15.67 12.14 1.26
N LYS A 12 15.34 13.22 0.53
CA LYS A 12 16.30 13.91 -0.35
C LYS A 12 17.50 14.46 0.44
N LYS A 13 17.28 14.98 1.65
CA LYS A 13 18.36 15.44 2.54
C LYS A 13 19.22 14.27 3.03
N LEU A 14 18.63 13.12 3.36
CA LEU A 14 19.36 11.92 3.75
C LEU A 14 20.29 11.43 2.62
N GLN A 15 19.85 11.50 1.36
CA GLN A 15 20.69 11.12 0.22
C GLN A 15 21.85 12.10 -0.07
N GLY A 16 21.93 13.25 0.63
CA GLY A 16 23.06 14.17 0.55
C GLY A 16 23.34 14.69 -0.87
N GLY A 17 22.35 14.75 -1.76
CA GLY A 17 22.53 15.13 -3.15
C GLY A 17 23.22 14.08 -4.03
N LYS A 18 23.59 12.91 -3.50
CA LYS A 18 23.97 11.75 -4.31
C LYS A 18 22.70 11.20 -4.94
N SER A 19 22.41 11.71 -6.13
CA SER A 19 21.33 11.25 -6.98
C SER A 19 21.64 9.81 -7.42
N GLY A 20 21.26 8.83 -6.60
CA GLY A 20 20.92 7.50 -7.11
C GLY A 20 19.62 7.66 -7.88
N GLY A 21 19.71 8.31 -9.04
CA GLY A 21 18.62 9.06 -9.66
C GLY A 21 17.31 8.29 -9.70
N THR A 22 16.27 8.88 -9.11
CA THR A 22 14.89 8.49 -9.39
C THR A 22 14.71 8.59 -10.89
N SER A 23 14.80 7.47 -11.62
CA SER A 23 14.66 7.51 -13.07
C SER A 23 13.26 7.98 -13.41
N VAL A 24 13.13 8.77 -14.47
CA VAL A 24 11.83 9.21 -15.02
C VAL A 24 10.86 8.03 -15.12
N LEU A 25 11.36 6.85 -15.51
CA LEU A 25 10.61 5.60 -15.53
C LEU A 25 9.94 5.25 -14.18
N GLY A 26 10.65 5.39 -13.06
CA GLY A 26 10.12 5.12 -11.72
C GLY A 26 9.02 6.10 -11.29
N ILE A 27 9.14 7.37 -11.69
CA ILE A 27 8.08 8.37 -11.48
C ILE A 27 6.84 8.01 -12.30
N VAL A 28 7.03 7.71 -13.59
CA VAL A 28 5.92 7.34 -14.50
C VAL A 28 5.20 6.09 -13.98
N ILE A 29 5.93 5.04 -13.60
CA ILE A 29 5.34 3.82 -13.01
C ILE A 29 4.56 4.15 -11.73
N SER A 30 5.11 4.99 -10.85
CA SER A 30 4.43 5.37 -9.60
C SER A 30 3.13 6.14 -9.84
N VAL A 31 3.10 7.04 -10.83
CA VAL A 31 1.89 7.78 -11.20
C VAL A 31 0.85 6.84 -11.78
N ILE A 32 1.22 5.96 -12.71
CA ILE A 32 0.30 4.98 -13.30
C ILE A 32 -0.27 4.06 -12.21
N ALA A 33 0.57 3.53 -11.33
CA ALA A 33 0.14 2.69 -10.21
C ALA A 33 -0.83 3.43 -9.28
N GLY A 34 -0.54 4.70 -8.96
CA GLY A 34 -1.41 5.54 -8.13
C GLY A 34 -2.78 5.80 -8.77
N VAL A 35 -2.82 6.07 -10.08
CA VAL A 35 -4.08 6.27 -10.82
C VAL A 35 -4.89 4.97 -10.87
N LEU A 36 -4.25 3.84 -11.19
CA LEU A 36 -4.94 2.54 -11.21
C LEU A 36 -5.51 2.17 -9.84
N MET A 37 -4.74 2.40 -8.77
CA MET A 37 -5.16 2.11 -7.40
C MET A 37 -6.29 3.06 -6.94
N GLY A 38 -6.18 4.37 -7.22
CA GLY A 38 -7.13 5.37 -6.78
C GLY A 38 -8.44 5.40 -7.57
N CYS A 39 -8.37 5.26 -8.90
CA CYS A 39 -9.54 5.37 -9.77
C CYS A 39 -10.26 4.02 -9.98
N GLY A 40 -9.52 2.91 -9.98
CA GLY A 40 -10.07 1.59 -10.35
C GLY A 40 -10.39 0.71 -9.15
N PHE A 41 -9.42 0.49 -8.27
CA PHE A 41 -9.46 -0.64 -7.33
C PHE A 41 -10.67 -0.60 -6.38
N PHE A 42 -10.77 0.42 -5.53
CA PHE A 42 -11.78 0.42 -4.48
C PHE A 42 -13.20 0.65 -5.03
N ALA A 43 -13.33 1.47 -6.08
CA ALA A 43 -14.62 1.73 -6.72
C ALA A 43 -15.19 0.46 -7.38
N LEU A 44 -14.38 -0.29 -8.12
CA LEU A 44 -14.81 -1.54 -8.76
C LEU A 44 -15.16 -2.62 -7.74
N VAL A 45 -14.35 -2.76 -6.69
CA VAL A 45 -14.63 -3.72 -5.60
C VAL A 45 -15.91 -3.35 -4.87
N SER A 46 -16.11 -2.06 -4.54
CA SER A 46 -17.31 -1.60 -3.86
C SER A 46 -18.59 -1.72 -4.68
N GLN A 47 -18.52 -1.73 -6.02
CA GLN A 47 -19.70 -1.94 -6.89
C GLN A 47 -20.19 -3.39 -6.85
N GLY A 48 -19.28 -4.35 -6.70
CA GLY A 48 -19.64 -5.77 -6.59
C GLY A 48 -20.07 -6.20 -5.18
N MET A 49 -19.97 -5.31 -4.19
CA MET A 49 -20.23 -5.62 -2.79
C MET A 49 -21.60 -5.13 -2.33
N ALA A 50 -22.26 -5.96 -1.52
CA ALA A 50 -23.52 -5.62 -0.88
C ALA A 50 -23.32 -4.40 0.05
N LYS A 51 -24.24 -3.43 0.01
CA LYS A 51 -24.21 -2.26 0.90
C LYS A 51 -24.82 -2.53 2.27
N ASN A 52 -25.61 -3.60 2.39
CA ASN A 52 -26.21 -4.09 3.61
C ASN A 52 -25.80 -5.56 3.79
N PHE A 53 -25.06 -5.85 4.84
CA PHE A 53 -24.54 -7.21 5.07
C PHE A 53 -25.56 -8.17 5.68
N VAL A 54 -26.69 -7.67 6.20
CA VAL A 54 -27.77 -8.49 6.79
C VAL A 54 -28.75 -8.98 5.72
N THR A 55 -29.05 -8.15 4.73
CA THR A 55 -29.91 -8.50 3.58
C THR A 55 -29.20 -8.15 2.28
N PRO A 56 -28.30 -9.02 1.79
CA PRO A 56 -27.55 -8.74 0.56
C PRO A 56 -28.49 -8.67 -0.65
N GLU A 57 -28.30 -7.66 -1.50
CA GLU A 57 -29.03 -7.50 -2.75
C GLU A 57 -28.64 -8.63 -3.72
N ALA A 58 -29.61 -9.12 -4.50
CA ALA A 58 -29.36 -10.18 -5.48
C ALA A 58 -28.28 -9.73 -6.49
N GLY A 59 -27.25 -10.56 -6.67
CA GLY A 59 -26.11 -10.26 -7.55
C GLY A 59 -24.94 -9.53 -6.89
N THR A 60 -25.03 -9.18 -5.60
CA THR A 60 -23.94 -8.56 -4.83
C THR A 60 -23.27 -9.56 -3.88
N MET A 61 -21.99 -9.34 -3.57
CA MET A 61 -21.21 -10.21 -2.69
C MET A 61 -21.12 -9.65 -1.27
N THR A 62 -21.21 -10.51 -0.27
CA THR A 62 -20.82 -10.17 1.11
C THR A 62 -19.30 -9.95 1.19
N PRO A 63 -18.78 -9.22 2.19
CA PRO A 63 -17.34 -8.98 2.33
C PRO A 63 -16.51 -10.27 2.34
N TYR A 64 -17.01 -11.32 2.96
CA TYR A 64 -16.32 -12.62 3.02
C TYR A 64 -16.25 -13.29 1.65
N THR A 65 -17.34 -13.29 0.90
CA THR A 65 -17.37 -13.86 -0.46
C THR A 65 -16.51 -13.04 -1.41
N ALA A 66 -16.61 -11.71 -1.33
CA ALA A 66 -15.79 -10.78 -2.09
C ALA A 66 -14.30 -11.00 -1.82
N LEU A 67 -13.91 -11.22 -0.55
CA LEU A 67 -12.53 -11.50 -0.18
C LEU A 67 -12.00 -12.81 -0.79
N VAL A 68 -12.80 -13.87 -0.81
CA VAL A 68 -12.42 -15.16 -1.41
C VAL A 68 -12.23 -15.00 -2.92
N VAL A 69 -13.22 -14.43 -3.61
CA VAL A 69 -13.16 -14.17 -5.07
C VAL A 69 -11.97 -13.28 -5.41
N PHE A 70 -11.75 -12.25 -4.61
CA PHE A 70 -10.62 -11.34 -4.74
C PHE A 70 -9.28 -12.05 -4.53
N SER A 71 -9.19 -12.95 -3.55
CA SER A 71 -7.98 -13.73 -3.29
C SER A 71 -7.65 -14.69 -4.45
N ILE A 72 -8.67 -15.31 -5.05
CA ILE A 72 -8.49 -16.12 -6.27
C ILE A 72 -7.98 -15.24 -7.42
N GLY A 73 -8.59 -14.08 -7.62
CA GLY A 73 -8.15 -13.10 -8.62
C GLY A 73 -6.70 -12.65 -8.40
N LEU A 74 -6.30 -12.42 -7.15
CA LEU A 74 -4.91 -12.10 -6.79
C LEU A 74 -3.96 -13.24 -7.16
N VAL A 75 -4.28 -14.49 -6.82
CA VAL A 75 -3.44 -15.63 -7.17
C VAL A 75 -3.28 -15.77 -8.68
N LEU A 76 -4.38 -15.75 -9.44
CA LEU A 76 -4.35 -15.88 -10.90
C LEU A 76 -3.59 -14.74 -11.57
N SER A 77 -3.86 -13.50 -11.16
CA SER A 77 -3.18 -12.32 -11.69
C SER A 77 -1.70 -12.30 -11.32
N ASN A 78 -1.32 -12.80 -10.15
CA ASN A 78 0.07 -12.89 -9.73
C ASN A 78 0.87 -13.81 -10.65
N PHE A 79 0.33 -14.98 -11.04
CA PHE A 79 1.00 -15.86 -12.00
C PHE A 79 1.22 -15.16 -13.36
N ILE A 80 0.24 -14.39 -13.83
CA ILE A 80 0.36 -13.67 -15.10
C ILE A 80 1.39 -12.53 -14.99
N TRP A 81 1.19 -11.60 -14.07
CA TRP A 81 2.00 -10.39 -13.96
C TRP A 81 3.42 -10.68 -13.49
N ASN A 82 3.60 -11.57 -12.51
CA ASN A 82 4.96 -11.93 -12.07
C ASN A 82 5.72 -12.64 -13.19
N SER A 83 5.09 -13.51 -13.97
CA SER A 83 5.75 -14.14 -15.11
C SER A 83 6.20 -13.11 -16.15
N ILE A 84 5.36 -12.12 -16.46
CA ILE A 84 5.72 -11.04 -17.38
C ILE A 84 6.91 -10.22 -16.84
N VAL A 85 6.87 -9.85 -15.56
CA VAL A 85 7.95 -9.08 -14.90
C VAL A 85 9.24 -9.89 -14.80
N MET A 86 9.16 -11.20 -14.64
CA MET A 86 10.33 -12.09 -14.62
C MET A 86 10.99 -12.20 -16.01
N ILE A 87 10.20 -12.23 -17.09
CA ILE A 87 10.69 -12.29 -18.47
C ILE A 87 11.19 -10.93 -18.98
N LYS A 88 10.51 -9.85 -18.59
CA LYS A 88 10.83 -8.46 -18.96
C LYS A 88 10.94 -7.59 -17.70
N PRO A 89 12.03 -7.74 -16.92
CA PRO A 89 12.22 -6.96 -15.71
C PRO A 89 12.42 -5.48 -16.05
N VAL A 90 11.86 -4.61 -15.22
CA VAL A 90 12.00 -3.15 -15.36
C VAL A 90 13.48 -2.72 -15.20
N ARG A 91 14.23 -3.43 -14.36
CA ARG A 91 15.68 -3.30 -14.18
C ARG A 91 16.27 -4.67 -13.80
N GLY A 92 17.49 -4.93 -14.23
CA GLY A 92 18.23 -6.15 -13.91
C GLY A 92 18.10 -7.25 -14.96
N GLU A 93 18.56 -8.44 -14.59
CA GLU A 93 18.55 -9.62 -15.47
C GLU A 93 17.23 -10.38 -15.39
N LYS A 94 16.92 -11.12 -16.46
CA LYS A 94 15.73 -11.96 -16.51
C LYS A 94 15.86 -13.08 -15.49
N VAL A 95 14.78 -13.33 -14.75
CA VAL A 95 14.76 -14.37 -13.72
C VAL A 95 13.94 -15.54 -14.25
N PRO A 96 14.52 -16.75 -14.40
CA PRO A 96 13.75 -17.92 -14.79
C PRO A 96 12.81 -18.33 -13.66
N PHE A 97 11.63 -18.87 -14.01
CA PHE A 97 10.64 -19.30 -13.01
C PHE A 97 11.18 -20.36 -12.03
N SER A 98 12.17 -21.15 -12.47
CA SER A 98 12.87 -22.12 -11.63
C SER A 98 13.52 -21.50 -10.38
N ASP A 99 13.91 -20.22 -10.44
CA ASP A 99 14.57 -19.56 -9.31
C ASP A 99 13.62 -19.30 -8.14
N TYR A 100 12.31 -19.27 -8.40
CA TYR A 100 11.31 -19.24 -7.32
C TYR A 100 11.49 -20.43 -6.38
N PHE A 101 11.70 -21.64 -6.91
CA PHE A 101 11.85 -22.87 -6.13
C PHE A 101 13.23 -23.03 -5.49
N LYS A 102 14.22 -22.22 -5.89
CA LYS A 102 15.53 -22.15 -5.24
C LYS A 102 15.52 -21.29 -3.98
N GLY A 103 14.43 -20.57 -3.73
CA GLY A 103 14.23 -19.78 -2.52
C GLY A 103 14.29 -20.63 -1.26
N SER A 104 14.84 -20.09 -0.17
CA SER A 104 14.84 -20.79 1.11
C SER A 104 13.41 -20.89 1.67
N PHE A 105 13.12 -21.94 2.42
CA PHE A 105 11.84 -22.10 3.12
C PHE A 105 11.49 -20.88 4.00
N LYS A 106 12.51 -20.28 4.66
CA LYS A 106 12.34 -19.05 5.44
C LYS A 106 11.84 -17.89 4.59
N THR A 107 12.38 -17.73 3.37
CA THR A 107 11.98 -16.68 2.44
C THR A 107 10.52 -16.84 2.02
N HIS A 108 10.08 -18.07 1.73
CA HIS A 108 8.68 -18.35 1.40
C HIS A 108 7.75 -18.07 2.58
N ILE A 109 8.12 -18.45 3.81
CA ILE A 109 7.32 -18.15 5.01
C ILE A 109 7.17 -16.65 5.21
N ILE A 110 8.23 -15.86 5.07
CA ILE A 110 8.15 -14.40 5.23
C ILE A 110 7.17 -13.82 4.20
N GLY A 111 7.20 -14.31 2.96
CA GLY A 111 6.21 -13.93 1.94
C GLY A 111 4.78 -14.30 2.30
N MET A 112 4.55 -15.54 2.77
CA MET A 112 3.22 -15.99 3.21
C MET A 112 2.70 -15.18 4.40
N LEU A 113 3.53 -14.89 5.40
CA LEU A 113 3.17 -14.06 6.54
C LEU A 113 2.79 -12.64 6.11
N GLY A 114 3.56 -12.05 5.18
CA GLY A 114 3.23 -10.75 4.60
C GLY A 114 1.85 -10.76 3.91
N GLY A 115 1.57 -11.83 3.14
CA GLY A 115 0.27 -12.03 2.50
C GLY A 115 -0.88 -12.17 3.49
N ILE A 116 -0.68 -12.93 4.57
CA ILE A 116 -1.68 -13.11 5.64
C ILE A 116 -1.99 -11.78 6.33
N ILE A 117 -0.96 -11.03 6.74
CA ILE A 117 -1.12 -9.72 7.38
C ILE A 117 -1.90 -8.76 6.47
N TRP A 118 -1.54 -8.73 5.19
CA TRP A 118 -2.20 -7.88 4.21
C TRP A 118 -3.67 -8.27 4.00
N ASN A 119 -3.97 -9.56 3.89
CA ASN A 119 -5.34 -10.05 3.68
C ASN A 119 -6.24 -9.80 4.90
N ILE A 120 -5.69 -9.95 6.12
CA ILE A 120 -6.40 -9.57 7.36
C ILE A 120 -6.71 -8.07 7.36
N GLY A 121 -5.73 -7.24 6.99
CA GLY A 121 -5.94 -5.79 6.85
C GLY A 121 -7.05 -5.45 5.84
N MET A 122 -7.01 -6.07 4.67
CA MET A 122 -8.04 -5.92 3.63
C MET A 122 -9.42 -6.34 4.12
N SER A 123 -9.50 -7.44 4.89
CA SER A 123 -10.76 -7.90 5.48
C SER A 123 -11.38 -6.85 6.40
N PHE A 124 -10.58 -6.26 7.29
CA PHE A 124 -11.05 -5.17 8.15
C PHE A 124 -11.44 -3.92 7.35
N SER A 125 -10.70 -3.59 6.29
CA SER A 125 -11.04 -2.46 5.41
C SER A 125 -12.40 -2.67 4.72
N LEU A 126 -12.70 -3.88 4.27
CA LEU A 126 -13.98 -4.21 3.64
C LEU A 126 -15.15 -4.19 4.64
N LEU A 127 -14.95 -4.70 5.86
CA LEU A 127 -15.96 -4.65 6.91
C LEU A 127 -16.24 -3.20 7.36
N ALA A 128 -15.19 -2.38 7.46
CA ALA A 128 -15.33 -0.96 7.78
C ALA A 128 -16.08 -0.19 6.68
N ALA A 129 -16.05 -0.65 5.42
CA ALA A 129 -16.67 0.05 4.29
C ALA A 129 -18.18 0.24 4.41
N GLU A 130 -18.91 -0.69 5.04
CA GLU A 130 -20.36 -0.53 5.29
C GLU A 130 -20.64 0.65 6.22
N LYS A 131 -19.89 0.76 7.33
CA LYS A 131 -20.12 1.79 8.34
C LYS A 131 -19.45 3.12 8.02
N ALA A 132 -18.20 3.09 7.55
CA ALA A 132 -17.39 4.28 7.24
C ALA A 132 -17.62 4.80 5.81
N GLY A 133 -18.26 4.02 4.93
CA GLY A 133 -18.43 4.37 3.52
C GLY A 133 -17.12 4.18 2.76
N ALA A 134 -17.25 3.98 1.44
CA ALA A 134 -16.12 3.60 0.58
C ALA A 134 -14.96 4.62 0.61
N ALA A 135 -15.28 5.91 0.46
CA ALA A 135 -14.29 6.97 0.41
C ALA A 135 -13.51 7.13 1.72
N LEU A 136 -14.19 7.09 2.87
CA LEU A 136 -13.51 7.21 4.16
C LEU A 136 -12.70 5.95 4.51
N SER A 137 -13.19 4.76 4.17
CA SER A 137 -12.46 3.51 4.43
C SER A 137 -11.15 3.44 3.66
N TYR A 138 -11.15 3.92 2.41
CA TYR A 138 -9.93 4.07 1.62
C TYR A 138 -9.02 5.17 2.18
N GLY A 139 -9.60 6.30 2.63
CA GLY A 139 -8.86 7.36 3.32
C GLY A 139 -8.19 6.89 4.63
N LEU A 140 -8.87 6.06 5.41
CA LEU A 140 -8.33 5.41 6.61
C LEU A 140 -7.20 4.43 6.29
N GLY A 141 -7.20 3.83 5.09
CA GLY A 141 -6.09 3.02 4.58
C GLY A 141 -4.75 3.78 4.54
N GLN A 142 -4.76 5.12 4.50
CA GLN A 142 -3.54 5.93 4.62
C GLN A 142 -2.88 5.85 6.01
N GLY A 143 -3.57 5.31 7.02
CA GLY A 143 -2.98 4.94 8.31
C GLY A 143 -1.83 3.94 8.15
N ALA A 144 -1.87 3.06 7.14
CA ALA A 144 -0.77 2.15 6.85
C ALA A 144 0.53 2.91 6.50
N THR A 145 0.43 4.01 5.76
CA THR A 145 1.57 4.89 5.43
C THR A 145 2.19 5.51 6.68
N LEU A 146 1.36 5.90 7.66
CA LEU A 146 1.84 6.40 8.95
C LEU A 146 2.58 5.31 9.75
N VAL A 147 2.01 4.10 9.84
CA VAL A 147 2.65 2.97 10.53
C VAL A 147 3.98 2.62 9.86
N ALA A 148 4.03 2.58 8.53
CA ALA A 148 5.27 2.35 7.78
C ALA A 148 6.32 3.43 8.07
N ALA A 149 5.92 4.71 8.10
CA ALA A 149 6.81 5.81 8.44
C ALA A 149 7.35 5.72 9.88
N LEU A 150 6.50 5.36 10.85
CA LEU A 150 6.92 5.11 12.25
C LEU A 150 7.96 3.99 12.31
N TRP A 151 7.71 2.89 11.60
CA TRP A 151 8.62 1.75 11.56
C TRP A 151 9.98 2.12 10.95
N GLY A 152 9.99 2.81 9.81
CA GLY A 152 11.23 3.27 9.15
C GLY A 152 12.06 4.23 10.02
N VAL A 153 11.39 5.19 10.68
CA VAL A 153 12.05 6.18 11.53
C VAL A 153 12.56 5.58 12.84
N PHE A 154 11.75 4.80 13.55
CA PHE A 154 12.07 4.38 14.92
C PHE A 154 12.72 3.00 15.01
N ILE A 155 12.28 2.03 14.20
CA ILE A 155 12.78 0.65 14.26
C ILE A 155 14.00 0.49 13.36
N TRP A 156 13.86 0.80 12.07
CA TRP A 156 14.97 0.71 11.12
C TRP A 156 15.98 1.85 11.26
N LYS A 157 15.59 2.95 11.91
CA LYS A 157 16.44 4.13 12.15
C LYS A 157 17.07 4.63 10.85
N GLU A 158 16.29 4.64 9.76
CA GLU A 158 16.75 5.01 8.41
C GLU A 158 17.38 6.41 8.36
N PHE A 159 16.95 7.31 9.25
CA PHE A 159 17.40 8.70 9.33
C PHE A 159 18.54 8.94 10.33
N LYS A 160 19.16 7.89 10.92
CA LYS A 160 20.21 8.04 11.93
C LYS A 160 21.43 8.84 11.44
N GLY A 161 21.71 8.81 10.14
CA GLY A 161 22.80 9.57 9.49
C GLY A 161 22.36 10.88 8.83
N ALA A 162 21.11 11.33 9.03
CA ALA A 162 20.58 12.48 8.32
C ALA A 162 21.16 13.82 8.82
N PRO A 163 21.24 14.85 7.96
CA PRO A 163 21.70 16.19 8.36
C PRO A 163 20.84 16.81 9.47
N LYS A 164 21.43 17.73 10.24
CA LYS A 164 20.71 18.52 11.26
C LYS A 164 19.46 19.19 10.66
N GLY A 165 18.35 19.15 11.40
CA GLY A 165 17.04 19.65 10.96
C GLY A 165 16.16 18.62 10.25
N THR A 166 16.64 17.40 9.96
CA THR A 166 15.80 16.33 9.42
C THR A 166 14.76 15.85 10.44
N ASN A 167 15.13 15.79 11.72
CA ASN A 167 14.19 15.42 12.79
C ASN A 167 13.00 16.38 12.88
N THR A 168 13.21 17.69 12.66
CA THR A 168 12.11 18.67 12.60
C THR A 168 11.15 18.38 11.44
N LEU A 169 11.68 17.98 10.28
CA LEU A 169 10.86 17.58 9.14
C LEU A 169 10.07 16.30 9.44
N LEU A 170 10.69 15.30 10.08
CA LEU A 170 10.00 14.07 10.47
C LEU A 170 8.89 14.36 11.49
N THR A 171 9.14 15.19 12.50
CA THR A 171 8.13 15.62 13.47
C THR A 171 6.98 16.36 12.77
N ALA A 172 7.29 17.30 11.87
CA ALA A 172 6.27 18.01 11.10
C ALA A 172 5.44 17.04 10.22
N MET A 173 6.09 16.08 9.56
CA MET A 173 5.41 15.03 8.79
C MET A 173 4.41 14.27 9.66
N PHE A 174 4.81 13.81 10.85
CA PHE A 174 3.91 13.08 11.75
C PHE A 174 2.73 13.95 12.22
N ILE A 175 2.97 15.22 12.56
CA ILE A 175 1.91 16.15 12.94
C ILE A 175 0.91 16.33 11.81
N PHE A 176 1.36 16.58 10.58
CA PHE A 176 0.46 16.75 9.43
C PHE A 176 -0.28 15.46 9.06
N PHE A 177 0.33 14.29 9.26
CA PHE A 177 -0.33 13.00 9.05
C PHE A 177 -1.45 12.78 10.08
N LEU A 178 -1.16 12.99 11.36
CA LEU A 178 -2.14 12.84 12.44
C LEU A 178 -3.27 13.85 12.31
N ALA A 179 -2.96 15.11 12.00
CA ALA A 179 -3.97 16.14 11.74
C ALA A 179 -4.84 15.78 10.52
N GLY A 180 -4.23 15.31 9.42
CA GLY A 180 -4.97 14.89 8.23
C GLY A 180 -5.89 13.70 8.50
N LEU A 181 -5.42 12.68 9.22
CA LEU A 181 -6.23 11.53 9.60
C LEU A 181 -7.34 11.92 10.58
N GLY A 182 -7.05 12.78 11.55
CA GLY A 182 -8.04 13.31 12.49
C GLY A 182 -9.14 14.10 11.79
N LEU A 183 -8.80 14.96 10.82
CA LEU A 183 -9.77 15.69 10.02
C LEU A 183 -10.65 14.76 9.17
N LEU A 184 -10.07 13.70 8.59
CA LEU A 184 -10.84 12.70 7.84
C LEU A 184 -11.86 11.99 8.73
N ILE A 185 -11.45 11.58 9.93
CA ILE A 185 -12.34 10.92 10.90
C ILE A 185 -13.44 11.89 11.35
N TYR A 186 -13.07 13.13 11.70
CA TYR A 186 -14.02 14.16 12.13
C TYR A 186 -15.04 14.50 11.05
N SER A 187 -14.67 14.48 9.76
CA SER A 187 -15.58 14.75 8.65
C SER A 187 -16.77 13.78 8.55
N LYS A 188 -16.74 12.65 9.28
CA LYS A 188 -17.83 11.66 9.30
C LYS A 188 -18.60 11.62 10.62
N MET A 189 -18.15 12.33 11.65
CA MET A 189 -18.90 12.51 12.89
C MET A 189 -19.98 13.60 12.69
#